data_AF-A0A7X9M4F8-F1
#
_entry.id   AF-A0A7X9M4F8-F1
#
_cell.length_a   1.000
_cell.length_b   1.000
_cell.length_c   1.000
_cell.angle_alpha   90.00
_cell.angle_beta   90.00
_cell.angle_gamma   90.00
#
_symmetry.space_group_name_H-M   'P 1'
#
loop_
_entity.id
_entity.type
_entity.pdbx_description
1 polymer ?
#
loop_
_entity_poly.entity_id
_entity_poly.type
_entity_poly.pdbx_seq_one_letter_code
_entity_poly.pdbx_strand_id
1 'polypeptide(L)'
;MKRLAFILVIVSMIVLAGCGKDEKLTLDSKHKELPDYVKNTSELIQETYIMAATYPEVLASVPCYCGCGSTDGHVSNLDCFVGGMDKNNAVVEWDQMGVA
;
A
#
# COMPACT_ATOMS: atom_id res chain seq x y z
N MET A 1 -43.34 -15.54 -9.00
CA MET A 1 -43.12 -14.09 -9.26
C MET A 1 -42.39 -13.38 -8.12
N LYS A 2 -42.85 -13.45 -6.85
CA LYS A 2 -42.18 -12.76 -5.71
C LYS A 2 -40.72 -13.20 -5.45
N ARG A 3 -40.41 -14.50 -5.58
CA ARG A 3 -39.03 -15.02 -5.43
C ARG A 3 -38.08 -14.57 -6.54
N LEU A 4 -38.60 -14.44 -7.76
CA LEU A 4 -37.83 -13.96 -8.92
C LEU A 4 -37.52 -12.46 -8.78
N ALA A 5 -38.49 -11.68 -8.28
CA ALA A 5 -38.29 -10.27 -7.96
C ALA A 5 -37.24 -10.07 -6.85
N PHE A 6 -37.23 -10.92 -5.81
CA PHE A 6 -36.21 -10.88 -4.76
C PHE A 6 -34.79 -11.18 -5.27
N ILE A 7 -34.64 -12.17 -6.15
CA ILE A 7 -33.35 -12.50 -6.75
C ILE A 7 -32.82 -11.35 -7.62
N LEU A 8 -33.71 -10.71 -8.41
CA LEU A 8 -33.36 -9.55 -9.23
C LEU A 8 -32.87 -8.35 -8.40
N VAL A 9 -33.47 -8.12 -7.23
CA VAL A 9 -33.05 -7.04 -6.32
C VAL A 9 -31.67 -7.33 -5.72
N ILE A 10 -31.41 -8.57 -5.31
CA ILE A 10 -30.10 -8.97 -4.75
C ILE A 10 -29.01 -8.86 -5.82
N VAL A 11 -29.26 -9.32 -7.04
CA VAL A 11 -28.31 -9.20 -8.15
C VAL A 11 -28.04 -7.73 -8.49
N SER A 12 -29.07 -6.89 -8.50
CA SER A 12 -28.91 -5.44 -8.71
C SER A 12 -28.07 -4.77 -7.63
N MET A 13 -28.14 -5.21 -6.37
CA MET A 13 -27.32 -4.66 -5.29
C MET A 13 -25.85 -5.07 -5.39
N ILE A 14 -25.56 -6.28 -5.87
CA ILE A 14 -24.19 -6.75 -6.09
C ILE A 14 -23.50 -5.97 -7.20
N VAL A 15 -24.23 -5.61 -8.27
CA VAL A 15 -23.69 -4.84 -9.40
C VAL A 15 -23.29 -3.41 -8.99
N LEU A 16 -23.97 -2.81 -8.01
CA LEU A 16 -23.71 -1.44 -7.56
C LEU A 16 -22.48 -1.31 -6.63
N ALA A 17 -21.93 -2.42 -6.13
CA ALA A 17 -20.71 -2.40 -5.31
C ALA A 17 -19.40 -2.28 -6.13
N GLY A 18 -19.49 -2.31 -7.48
CA GLY A 18 -18.34 -2.43 -8.37
C GLY A 18 -17.71 -1.12 -8.88
N CYS A 19 -18.23 0.07 -8.54
CA CYS A 19 -17.61 1.34 -8.95
C CYS A 19 -16.52 1.77 -7.96
N GLY A 20 -15.28 1.32 -8.18
CA GLY A 20 -14.08 1.94 -7.61
C GLY A 20 -13.72 3.20 -8.40
N LYS A 21 -13.40 4.31 -7.72
CA LYS A 21 -12.84 5.51 -8.37
C LYS A 21 -11.35 5.27 -8.64
N ASP A 22 -10.88 5.70 -9.81
CA ASP A 22 -9.45 5.79 -10.14
C ASP A 22 -8.82 6.94 -9.33
N GLU A 23 -8.54 6.70 -8.05
CA GLU A 23 -7.86 7.67 -7.19
C GLU A 23 -6.36 7.40 -7.23
N LYS A 24 -5.63 8.22 -7.99
CA LYS A 24 -4.17 8.17 -8.04
C LYS A 24 -3.60 8.69 -6.73
N LEU A 25 -2.96 7.82 -5.97
CA LEU A 25 -2.23 8.18 -4.75
C LEU A 25 -1.08 9.12 -5.08
N THR A 26 -0.95 10.20 -4.30
CA THR A 26 0.16 11.14 -4.38
C THR A 26 0.93 11.14 -3.07
N LEU A 27 2.24 11.37 -3.14
CA LEU A 27 3.08 11.44 -1.95
C LEU A 27 2.84 12.78 -1.24
N ASP A 28 2.44 12.74 0.03
CA ASP A 28 2.35 13.93 0.88
C ASP A 28 3.74 14.57 1.04
N SER A 29 3.81 15.90 1.01
CA SER A 29 5.06 16.67 1.05
C SER A 29 5.84 16.54 2.35
N LYS A 30 5.25 15.99 3.42
CA LYS A 30 5.98 15.68 4.65
C LYS A 30 7.00 14.56 4.47
N HIS A 31 6.77 13.64 3.53
CA HIS A 31 7.68 12.52 3.28
C HIS A 31 8.87 12.98 2.45
N LYS A 32 10.02 12.35 2.66
CA LYS A 32 11.17 12.47 1.76
C LYS A 32 10.76 12.06 0.36
N GLU A 33 11.24 12.77 -0.65
CA GLU A 33 10.96 12.42 -2.04
C GLU A 33 11.34 10.96 -2.34
N LEU A 34 10.55 10.30 -3.19
CA LEU A 34 10.89 8.97 -3.69
C LEU A 34 12.29 9.03 -4.32
N PRO A 35 13.15 8.02 -4.11
CA PRO A 35 14.46 7.97 -4.73
C PRO A 35 14.36 7.46 -6.17
N ASP A 36 15.41 7.65 -6.97
CA ASP A 36 15.39 7.33 -8.40
C ASP A 36 15.19 5.82 -8.68
N TYR A 37 15.64 4.95 -7.76
CA TYR A 37 15.39 3.51 -7.87
C TYR A 37 13.92 3.15 -7.76
N VAL A 38 13.08 4.01 -7.17
CA VAL A 38 11.61 3.86 -7.17
C VAL A 38 11.00 4.57 -8.39
N LYS A 39 11.40 5.81 -8.68
CA LYS A 39 10.84 6.59 -9.81
C LYS A 39 11.01 5.91 -11.17
N ASN A 40 12.03 5.07 -11.32
CA ASN A 40 12.32 4.34 -12.56
C ASN A 40 11.63 2.97 -12.65
N THR A 41 10.69 2.67 -11.74
CA THR A 41 9.90 1.43 -11.74
C THR A 41 8.50 1.65 -12.34
N SER A 42 7.70 0.58 -12.43
CA SER A 42 6.31 0.68 -12.89
C SER A 42 5.47 1.57 -11.96
N GLU A 43 4.41 2.18 -12.49
CA GLU A 43 3.49 3.01 -11.69
C GLU A 43 2.95 2.25 -10.47
N LEU A 44 2.69 0.95 -10.61
CA LEU A 44 2.23 0.09 -9.51
C LEU A 44 3.25 0.02 -8.36
N ILE A 45 4.54 -0.09 -8.65
CA ILE A 45 5.58 -0.12 -7.62
C ILE A 45 5.70 1.26 -6.96
N GLN A 46 5.69 2.34 -7.76
CA GLN A 46 5.71 3.71 -7.22
C GLN A 46 4.52 3.97 -6.29
N GLU A 47 3.31 3.56 -6.69
CA GLU A 47 2.11 3.65 -5.87
C GLU A 47 2.21 2.81 -4.59
N THR A 48 2.87 1.66 -4.64
CA THR A 48 3.09 0.81 -3.44
C THR A 48 3.98 1.51 -2.42
N TYR A 49 5.03 2.20 -2.85
CA TYR A 49 5.84 3.04 -1.95
C TYR A 49 5.03 4.20 -1.34
N ILE A 50 4.15 4.83 -2.14
CA ILE A 50 3.26 5.89 -1.64
C ILE A 50 2.28 5.30 -0.62
N MET A 51 1.71 4.12 -0.87
CA MET A 51 0.83 3.43 0.09
C MET A 51 1.54 3.10 1.39
N ALA A 52 2.80 2.66 1.34
CA ALA A 52 3.59 2.38 2.54
C ALA A 52 3.78 3.62 3.43
N ALA A 53 3.98 4.78 2.81
CA ALA A 53 4.06 6.06 3.52
C ALA A 53 2.70 6.58 3.99
N THR A 54 1.63 6.29 3.24
CA THR A 54 0.27 6.78 3.53
C THR A 54 -0.39 5.99 4.66
N TYR A 55 -0.18 4.68 4.70
CA TYR A 55 -0.81 3.74 5.64
C TYR A 55 0.22 2.88 6.38
N PRO A 56 1.18 3.50 7.08
CA PRO A 56 2.30 2.76 7.66
C PRO A 56 1.85 1.76 8.73
N GLU A 57 0.83 2.08 9.52
CA GLU A 57 0.26 1.17 10.51
C GLU A 57 -0.38 -0.08 9.88
N VAL A 58 -0.95 0.04 8.68
CA VAL A 58 -1.53 -1.10 7.97
C VAL A 58 -0.42 -2.05 7.54
N LEU A 59 0.63 -1.55 6.91
CA LEU A 59 1.75 -2.39 6.47
C LEU A 59 2.54 -2.95 7.66
N ALA A 60 2.68 -2.18 8.75
CA ALA A 60 3.32 -2.64 9.98
C ALA A 60 2.55 -3.78 10.65
N SER A 61 1.22 -3.83 10.48
CA SER A 61 0.40 -4.92 11.01
C SER A 61 0.55 -6.23 10.23
N VAL A 62 1.10 -6.18 9.02
CA VAL A 62 1.30 -7.36 8.18
C VAL A 62 2.70 -7.92 8.41
N PRO A 63 2.84 -9.16 8.92
CA PRO A 63 4.14 -9.78 9.14
C PRO A 63 4.87 -10.03 7.82
N CYS A 64 6.19 -9.87 7.85
CA CYS A 64 7.08 -10.18 6.73
C CYS A 64 7.46 -11.66 6.74
N TYR A 65 7.39 -12.31 5.58
CA TYR A 65 7.71 -13.74 5.41
C TYR A 65 8.89 -13.99 4.48
N CYS A 66 9.64 -12.94 4.13
CA CYS A 66 10.81 -13.04 3.26
C CYS A 66 11.99 -13.80 3.90
N GLY A 67 11.95 -14.04 5.21
CA GLY A 67 13.00 -14.75 5.95
C GLY A 67 14.23 -13.90 6.30
N CYS A 68 14.25 -12.62 5.92
CA CYS A 68 15.34 -11.68 6.22
C CYS A 68 15.27 -11.04 7.61
N GLY A 69 14.18 -11.22 8.37
CA GLY A 69 13.97 -10.49 9.64
C GLY A 69 15.07 -10.72 10.69
N SER A 70 15.78 -11.85 10.66
CA SER A 70 16.90 -12.13 11.56
C SER A 70 18.24 -11.53 11.10
N THR A 71 18.38 -11.18 9.82
CA THR A 71 19.62 -10.64 9.24
C THR A 71 19.57 -9.12 9.09
N ASP A 72 18.41 -8.60 8.68
CA ASP A 72 18.27 -7.22 8.23
C ASP A 72 17.41 -6.38 9.20
N GLY A 73 16.84 -7.02 10.22
CA GLY A 73 16.05 -6.36 11.26
C GLY A 73 14.62 -5.97 10.84
N HIS A 74 14.16 -6.41 9.67
CA HIS A 74 12.80 -6.17 9.18
C HIS A 74 11.79 -6.99 9.99
N VAL A 75 10.78 -6.33 10.54
CA VAL A 75 9.78 -6.93 11.44
C VAL A 75 8.40 -7.08 10.77
N SER A 76 8.14 -6.36 9.68
CA SER A 76 6.85 -6.25 9.01
C SER A 76 7.00 -5.93 7.52
N ASN A 77 5.90 -5.94 6.78
CA ASN A 77 5.89 -5.54 5.38
C ASN A 77 6.21 -4.04 5.18
N LEU A 78 6.07 -3.20 6.22
CA LEU A 78 6.46 -1.79 6.13
C LEU A 78 7.95 -1.64 5.83
N ASP A 79 8.76 -2.51 6.44
CA ASP A 79 10.23 -2.44 6.36
C ASP A 79 10.74 -2.80 4.95
N CYS A 80 9.91 -3.42 4.10
CA CYS A 80 10.26 -3.63 2.69
C CYS A 80 10.36 -2.30 1.89
N PHE A 81 9.76 -1.23 2.38
CA PHE A 81 9.63 0.04 1.66
C PHE A 81 10.20 1.23 2.44
N VAL A 82 10.16 1.19 3.77
CA VAL A 82 10.55 2.31 4.64
C VAL A 82 11.70 1.89 5.55
N GLY A 83 12.86 2.55 5.41
CA GLY A 83 14.01 2.33 6.28
C GLY A 83 13.97 3.20 7.55
N GLY A 84 13.20 4.29 7.56
CA GLY A 84 13.10 5.16 8.72
C GLY A 84 11.97 6.18 8.67
N MET A 85 11.38 6.44 9.83
CA MET A 85 10.26 7.37 10.01
C MET A 85 10.48 8.30 11.21
N ASP A 86 10.06 9.55 11.10
CA ASP A 86 10.15 10.53 12.18
C ASP A 86 8.95 10.45 13.14
N LYS A 87 8.97 11.30 14.18
CA LYS A 87 7.90 11.40 15.19
C LYS A 87 6.53 11.84 14.66
N ASN A 88 6.44 12.34 13.43
CA ASN A 88 5.23 12.80 12.78
C ASN A 88 4.74 11.82 11.70
N ASN A 89 5.28 10.59 11.70
CA ASN A 89 5.06 9.60 10.66
C ASN A 89 5.45 10.09 9.26
N ALA A 90 6.49 10.93 9.16
CA ALA A 90 7.11 11.28 7.89
C ALA A 90 8.23 10.27 7.58
N VAL A 91 8.23 9.75 6.35
CA VAL A 91 9.30 8.87 5.88
C VAL A 91 10.53 9.72 5.66
N VAL A 92 11.62 9.39 6.35
CA VAL A 92 12.92 10.10 6.24
C VAL A 92 13.97 9.26 5.52
N GLU A 93 13.71 7.97 5.37
CA GLU A 93 14.57 7.02 4.67
C GLU A 93 13.73 5.91 4.02
N TRP A 94 14.04 5.61 2.77
CA TRP A 94 13.36 4.61 1.95
C TRP A 94 14.22 3.36 1.82
N ASP A 95 13.60 2.19 1.87
CA ASP A 95 14.26 0.90 1.66
C ASP A 95 14.13 0.46 0.20
N GLN A 96 15.17 -0.17 -0.35
CA GLN A 96 15.22 -0.63 -1.74
C GLN A 96 14.72 -2.06 -1.95
N MET A 97 14.43 -2.81 -0.89
CA MET A 97 13.97 -4.20 -0.97
C MET A 97 12.70 -4.34 -1.81
N GLY A 98 11.78 -3.37 -1.72
CA GLY A 98 10.54 -3.35 -2.49
C GLY A 98 10.71 -3.20 -4.01
N VAL A 99 11.94 -2.93 -4.49
CA VAL A 99 12.28 -2.88 -5.92
C VAL A 99 13.27 -3.97 -6.35
N ALA A 100 13.74 -4.81 -5.41
CA ALA A 100 14.77 -5.82 -5.63
C ALA A 100 14.24 -7.13 -6.24
#